data_AF-A0A819WKK9-F1
#
_entry.id   AF-A0A819WKK9-F1
#
_cell.length_a   1.000
_cell.length_b   1.000
_cell.length_c   1.000
_cell.angle_alpha   90.00
_cell.angle_beta   90.00
_cell.angle_gamma   90.00
#
_symmetry.space_group_name_H-M   'P 1'
#
loop_
_entity.id
_entity.type
_entity.pdbx_description
1 polymer ?
#
loop_
_entity_poly.entity_id
_entity_poly.type
_entity_poly.pdbx_seq_one_letter_code
_entity_poly.pdbx_strand_id
1 'polypeptide(L)'
;MSYDPKLAAVLVAVIMVAIKTYTAYPINLFCGRISIDSFSTRHEEQHSIKRRIIIVCLWFSTTLVGAVFLPNISLAIHYLGALAASFIFIFPGLCLYFHIEQQWIYSWQNMLSIIIAIFYVAIGVFVTLLTLVQSLMTDISAKGTTSRNIC
;
A
#
# COMPACT_ATOMS: atom_id res chain seq x y z
N MET A 1 12.25 19.44 18.78
CA MET A 1 11.30 19.61 19.90
C MET A 1 11.66 18.58 20.96
N SER A 2 12.18 19.03 22.10
CA SER A 2 12.65 18.15 23.17
C SER A 2 11.44 17.68 23.98
N TYR A 3 11.05 16.43 23.82
CA TYR A 3 9.93 15.82 24.53
C TYR A 3 10.49 15.11 25.78
N ASP A 4 10.07 15.53 26.96
CA ASP A 4 10.51 14.93 28.22
C ASP A 4 9.94 13.50 28.35
N PRO A 5 10.78 12.46 28.46
CA PRO A 5 10.35 11.06 28.49
C PRO A 5 9.50 10.68 29.72
N LYS A 6 9.28 11.60 30.67
CA LYS A 6 8.41 11.42 31.85
C LYS A 6 6.93 11.78 31.59
N LEU A 7 6.60 12.31 30.42
CA LEU A 7 5.22 12.64 30.09
C LEU A 7 4.42 11.36 29.88
N ALA A 8 3.69 10.95 30.92
CA ALA A 8 2.73 9.84 30.90
C ALA A 8 1.84 9.84 29.65
N ALA A 9 1.57 11.02 29.07
CA ALA A 9 0.88 11.19 27.79
C ALA A 9 1.51 10.42 26.61
N VAL A 10 2.84 10.42 26.45
CA VAL A 10 3.52 9.71 25.34
C VAL A 10 3.40 8.21 25.54
N LEU A 11 3.60 7.74 26.77
CA LEU A 11 3.44 6.32 27.12
C LEU A 11 2.00 5.86 26.84
N VAL A 12 1.01 6.65 27.26
CA VAL A 12 -0.41 6.38 27.00
C VAL A 12 -0.69 6.33 25.50
N ALA A 13 -0.13 7.26 24.71
CA ALA A 13 -0.30 7.27 23.25
C ALA A 13 0.28 6.01 22.59
N VAL A 14 1.48 5.58 22.99
CA VAL A 14 2.11 4.35 22.47
C VAL A 14 1.28 3.11 22.84
N ILE A 15 0.80 3.04 24.09
CA ILE A 15 -0.06 1.93 24.54
C ILE A 15 -1.37 1.89 23.71
N MET A 16 -2.02 3.04 23.47
CA MET A 16 -3.23 3.09 22.64
C MET A 16 -2.95 2.65 21.19
N VAL A 17 -1.83 3.08 20.60
CA VAL A 17 -1.43 2.64 19.25
C VAL A 17 -1.16 1.13 19.22
N ALA A 18 -0.53 0.58 20.25
CA ALA A 18 -0.29 -0.86 20.37
C ALA A 18 -1.60 -1.65 20.45
N ILE A 19 -2.56 -1.20 21.29
CA ILE A 19 -3.88 -1.83 21.41
C ILE A 19 -4.63 -1.78 20.08
N LYS A 20 -4.68 -0.61 19.43
CA LYS A 20 -5.29 -0.45 18.10
C LYS A 20 -4.67 -1.41 17.07
N THR A 21 -3.36 -1.56 17.09
CA THR A 21 -2.65 -2.43 16.14
C THR A 21 -3.00 -3.89 16.40
N TYR A 22 -3.06 -4.31 17.66
CA TYR A 22 -3.42 -5.68 18.04
C TYR A 22 -4.85 -6.03 17.62
N THR A 23 -5.80 -5.12 17.80
CA THR A 23 -7.21 -5.34 17.41
C THR A 23 -7.43 -5.25 15.90
N ALA A 24 -6.62 -4.49 15.18
CA ALA A 24 -6.67 -4.43 13.71
C ALA A 24 -6.04 -5.68 13.04
N TYR A 25 -5.14 -6.37 13.72
CA TYR A 25 -4.46 -7.56 13.19
C TYR A 25 -5.41 -8.71 12.77
N PRO A 26 -6.39 -9.15 13.58
CA PRO A 26 -7.32 -10.22 13.17
C PRO A 26 -8.15 -9.86 11.94
N ILE A 27 -8.52 -8.58 11.79
CA ILE A 27 -9.30 -8.08 10.64
C ILE A 27 -8.47 -8.18 9.36
N ASN A 28 -7.21 -7.73 9.41
CA ASN A 28 -6.29 -7.84 8.27
C ASN A 28 -6.00 -9.30 7.91
N LEU A 29 -5.84 -10.18 8.91
CA LEU A 29 -5.63 -11.61 8.69
C LEU A 29 -6.85 -12.27 8.03
N PHE A 30 -8.06 -11.86 8.43
CA PHE A 30 -9.30 -12.35 7.84
C PHE A 30 -9.47 -11.89 6.39
N CYS A 31 -9.22 -10.61 6.11
CA CYS A 31 -9.23 -10.06 4.75
C CYS A 31 -8.21 -10.80 3.85
N GLY A 32 -6.97 -10.98 4.32
CA GLY A 32 -5.95 -11.71 3.59
C GLY A 32 -6.33 -13.16 3.27
N ARG A 33 -7.01 -13.85 4.20
CA ARG A 33 -7.53 -15.21 3.97
C ARG A 33 -8.55 -15.24 2.84
N ILE A 34 -9.53 -14.34 2.87
CA ILE A 34 -10.61 -14.29 1.86
C ILE A 34 -10.04 -13.94 0.49
N SER A 35 -9.11 -12.98 0.42
CA SER A 35 -8.49 -12.58 -0.85
C SER A 35 -7.70 -13.71 -1.51
N ILE A 36 -6.95 -14.49 -0.72
CA ILE A 36 -6.22 -15.67 -1.23
C ILE A 36 -7.20 -16.78 -1.62
N ASP A 37 -8.29 -16.93 -0.89
CA ASP A 37 -9.32 -17.92 -1.19
C ASP A 37 -10.02 -17.64 -2.53
N SER A 38 -10.30 -16.36 -2.80
CA SER A 38 -10.86 -15.90 -4.08
C SER A 38 -9.94 -16.19 -5.28
N PHE A 39 -8.62 -16.09 -5.09
CA PHE A 39 -7.64 -16.40 -6.15
C PHE A 39 -7.43 -17.92 -6.34
N SER A 40 -7.52 -18.69 -5.26
CA SER A 40 -7.31 -20.13 -5.28
C SER A 40 -8.59 -20.87 -5.68
N THR A 41 -8.98 -20.73 -6.95
CA THR A 41 -10.07 -21.52 -7.52
C THR A 41 -9.76 -23.03 -7.41
N ARG A 42 -10.52 -23.69 -6.53
CA ARG A 42 -11.01 -25.06 -6.73
C ARG A 42 -10.22 -26.28 -6.22
N HIS A 43 -9.12 -26.18 -5.48
CA HIS A 43 -8.53 -27.41 -4.89
C HIS A 43 -7.99 -27.24 -3.46
N GLU A 44 -8.41 -28.20 -2.63
CA GLU A 44 -7.92 -28.62 -1.32
C GLU A 44 -8.46 -27.92 -0.05
N GLU A 45 -9.52 -28.53 0.49
CA GLU A 45 -9.97 -28.41 1.89
C GLU A 45 -8.87 -28.75 2.93
N GLN A 46 -7.79 -29.42 2.54
CA GLN A 46 -6.70 -29.84 3.45
C GLN A 46 -5.66 -28.75 3.76
N HIS A 47 -5.71 -27.59 3.13
CA HIS A 47 -4.63 -26.59 3.20
C HIS A 47 -4.85 -25.45 4.23
N SER A 48 -5.72 -25.64 5.23
CA SER A 48 -6.04 -24.60 6.22
C SER A 48 -4.83 -24.17 7.08
N ILE A 49 -3.95 -25.10 7.44
CA ILE A 49 -2.76 -24.83 8.27
C ILE A 49 -1.65 -24.20 7.44
N LYS A 50 -1.35 -24.76 6.27
CA LYS A 50 -0.31 -24.24 5.38
C LYS A 50 -0.64 -22.83 4.88
N ARG A 51 -1.92 -22.48 4.65
CA ARG A 51 -2.34 -21.09 4.36
C ARG A 51 -2.06 -20.14 5.52
N ARG A 52 -2.30 -20.55 6.77
CA ARG A 52 -1.94 -19.73 7.96
C ARG A 52 -0.43 -19.49 8.01
N ILE A 53 0.36 -20.52 7.75
CA ILE A 53 1.83 -20.42 7.72
C ILE A 53 2.25 -19.44 6.61
N ILE A 54 1.72 -19.56 5.40
CA ILE A 54 2.04 -18.65 4.28
C ILE A 54 1.70 -17.20 4.65
N ILE A 55 0.53 -16.94 5.23
CA ILE A 55 0.13 -15.57 5.58
C ILE A 55 1.04 -14.98 6.68
N VAL A 56 1.38 -15.77 7.71
CA VAL A 56 2.29 -15.32 8.77
C VAL A 56 3.71 -15.13 8.22
N CYS A 57 4.19 -16.03 7.36
CA CYS A 57 5.49 -15.89 6.71
C CYS A 57 5.53 -14.67 5.78
N LEU A 58 4.51 -14.44 4.97
CA LEU A 58 4.41 -13.26 4.10
C LEU A 58 4.34 -11.98 4.93
N TRP A 59 3.53 -11.96 5.99
CA TRP A 59 3.44 -10.82 6.90
C TRP A 59 4.79 -10.53 7.54
N PHE A 60 5.41 -11.54 8.15
CA PHE A 60 6.70 -11.41 8.82
C PHE A 60 7.80 -11.00 7.84
N SER A 61 7.85 -11.62 6.66
CA SER A 61 8.82 -11.29 5.62
C SER A 61 8.61 -9.85 5.11
N THR A 62 7.37 -9.41 4.92
CA THR A 62 7.07 -8.04 4.48
C THR A 62 7.44 -7.02 5.54
N THR A 63 7.14 -7.28 6.82
CA THR A 63 7.55 -6.40 7.93
C THR A 63 9.06 -6.36 8.10
N LEU A 64 9.74 -7.50 7.97
CA LEU A 64 11.21 -7.59 8.09
C LEU A 64 11.90 -6.86 6.95
N VAL A 65 11.47 -7.08 5.71
CA VAL A 65 11.93 -6.35 4.53
C VAL A 65 11.69 -4.86 4.73
N GLY A 66 10.48 -4.47 5.14
CA GLY A 66 10.16 -3.08 5.45
C GLY A 66 11.09 -2.46 6.50
N ALA A 67 11.37 -3.18 7.59
CA ALA A 67 12.24 -2.70 8.66
C ALA A 67 13.71 -2.54 8.22
N VAL A 68 14.21 -3.38 7.32
CA VAL A 68 15.58 -3.30 6.80
C VAL A 68 15.71 -2.18 5.76
N PHE A 69 14.71 -1.98 4.90
CA PHE A 69 14.76 -0.96 3.83
C PHE A 69 14.31 0.43 4.28
N LEU A 70 13.51 0.56 5.34
CA LEU A 70 12.92 1.82 5.78
C LEU A 70 13.41 2.23 7.18
N PRO A 71 14.60 2.83 7.30
CA PRO A 71 15.05 3.42 8.56
C PRO A 71 14.19 4.62 9.00
N ASN A 72 13.37 5.17 8.09
CA ASN A 72 12.50 6.31 8.30
C ASN A 72 11.02 5.93 8.11
N ILE A 73 10.21 6.07 9.16
CA ILE A 73 8.77 5.77 9.13
C ILE A 73 7.99 6.62 8.11
N SER A 74 8.42 7.87 7.89
CA SER A 74 7.76 8.78 6.95
C SER A 74 7.89 8.30 5.51
N LEU A 75 9.08 7.81 5.13
CA LEU A 75 9.33 7.26 3.81
C LEU A 75 8.45 6.02 3.54
N ALA A 76 8.31 5.16 4.55
CA ALA A 76 7.44 3.99 4.48
C ALA A 76 5.98 4.36 4.21
N ILE A 77 5.47 5.37 4.92
CA ILE A 77 4.10 5.87 4.76
C ILE A 77 3.89 6.46 3.37
N HIS A 78 4.87 7.20 2.83
CA HIS A 78 4.79 7.75 1.47
C HIS A 78 4.67 6.66 0.40
N TYR A 79 5.50 5.61 0.47
CA TYR A 79 5.43 4.51 -0.48
C TYR A 79 4.12 3.71 -0.36
N LEU A 80 3.67 3.41 0.86
CA LEU A 80 2.40 2.71 1.09
C LEU A 80 1.20 3.54 0.60
N GLY A 81 1.22 4.85 0.83
CA GLY A 81 0.20 5.77 0.34
C GLY A 81 0.18 5.87 -1.19
N ALA A 82 1.36 5.91 -1.83
CA ALA A 82 1.48 5.94 -3.29
C ALA A 82 0.94 4.66 -3.95
N LEU A 83 1.23 3.50 -3.36
CA LEU A 83 0.66 2.22 -3.79
C LEU A 83 -0.85 2.19 -3.58
N ALA A 84 -1.35 2.62 -2.43
CA ALA A 84 -2.79 2.69 -2.17
C ALA A 84 -3.51 3.60 -3.17
N ALA A 85 -2.96 4.78 -3.45
CA ALA A 85 -3.48 5.69 -4.46
C ALA A 85 -3.49 5.06 -5.86
N SER A 86 -2.41 4.36 -6.25
CA SER A 86 -2.38 3.64 -7.52
C SER A 86 -3.51 2.62 -7.62
N PHE A 87 -3.76 1.83 -6.58
CA PHE A 87 -4.83 0.84 -6.60
C PHE A 87 -6.21 1.49 -6.64
N ILE A 88 -6.44 2.55 -5.87
CA ILE A 88 -7.74 3.25 -5.83
C ILE A 88 -8.08 3.89 -7.17
N PHE A 89 -7.10 4.42 -7.92
CA PHE A 89 -7.38 5.07 -9.21
C PHE A 89 -7.33 4.09 -10.40
N ILE A 90 -6.42 3.11 -10.39
CA ILE A 90 -6.20 2.20 -11.51
C ILE A 90 -7.29 1.11 -11.56
N PHE A 91 -7.73 0.54 -10.43
CA PHE A 91 -8.79 -0.47 -10.44
C PHE A 91 -10.11 0.01 -11.06
N PRO A 92 -10.71 1.15 -10.64
CA PRO A 92 -11.93 1.63 -11.25
C PRO A 92 -11.72 2.07 -12.71
N GLY A 93 -10.54 2.62 -13.05
CA GLY A 93 -10.20 2.97 -14.43
C GLY A 93 -10.16 1.75 -15.36
N LEU A 94 -9.48 0.68 -14.95
CA LEU A 94 -9.40 -0.58 -15.72
C LEU A 94 -10.75 -1.31 -15.77
N CYS A 95 -11.48 -1.37 -14.66
CA CYS A 95 -12.81 -2.01 -14.62
C CYS A 95 -13.79 -1.32 -15.59
N LEU A 96 -13.80 0.03 -15.58
CA LEU A 96 -14.61 0.82 -16.50
C LEU A 96 -14.21 0.58 -17.96
N TYR A 97 -12.90 0.47 -18.23
CA TYR A 97 -12.39 0.16 -19.57
C TYR A 97 -12.87 -1.22 -20.08
N PHE A 98 -12.70 -2.28 -19.28
CA PHE A 98 -13.13 -3.63 -19.65
C PHE A 98 -14.65 -3.75 -19.79
N HIS A 99 -15.41 -3.06 -18.95
CA HIS A 99 -16.87 -3.07 -19.03
C HIS A 99 -17.37 -2.50 -20.37
N ILE A 100 -16.69 -1.48 -20.88
CA ILE A 100 -17.04 -0.83 -22.15
C ILE A 100 -16.59 -1.68 -23.34
N GLU A 101 -15.40 -2.29 -23.28
CA GLU A 101 -14.90 -3.19 -24.33
C GLU A 101 -15.86 -4.37 -24.58
N GLN A 102 -16.49 -4.88 -23.52
CA GLN A 102 -17.42 -6.00 -23.62
C GLN A 102 -18.78 -5.62 -24.22
N GLN A 103 -19.14 -4.33 -24.28
CA GLN A 103 -20.40 -3.84 -24.83
C GLN A 103 -20.17 -3.16 -26.20
N TRP A 104 -20.38 -3.92 -27.29
CA TRP A 104 -20.22 -3.51 -28.70
C TRP A 104 -21.17 -2.39 -29.20
N ILE A 105 -21.77 -1.59 -28.32
CA ILE A 105 -22.71 -0.53 -28.67
C ILE A 105 -22.04 0.83 -28.42
N TYR A 106 -21.53 1.46 -29.48
CA TYR A 106 -20.96 2.81 -29.42
C TYR A 106 -22.07 3.86 -29.26
N SER A 107 -22.39 4.23 -28.02
CA SER A 107 -23.19 5.41 -27.66
C SER A 107 -22.29 6.55 -27.17
N TRP A 108 -22.73 7.81 -27.31
CA TRP A 108 -22.01 9.00 -26.82
C TRP A 108 -21.64 8.91 -25.33
N GLN A 109 -22.45 8.21 -24.53
CA GLN A 109 -22.18 7.96 -23.10
C GLN A 109 -20.97 7.05 -22.88
N ASN A 110 -20.74 6.07 -23.77
CA ASN A 110 -19.62 5.14 -23.66
C ASN A 110 -18.29 5.82 -24.02
N MET A 111 -18.33 6.77 -24.96
CA MET A 111 -17.16 7.58 -25.31
C MET A 111 -16.71 8.47 -24.14
N LEU A 112 -17.64 9.08 -23.41
CA LEU A 112 -17.33 9.84 -22.18
C LEU A 112 -16.75 8.93 -21.08
N SER A 113 -17.32 7.74 -20.88
CA SER A 113 -16.82 6.79 -19.89
C SER A 113 -15.40 6.30 -20.20
N ILE A 114 -15.03 6.11 -21.47
CA ILE A 114 -13.64 5.79 -21.87
C ILE A 114 -12.69 6.95 -21.53
N ILE A 115 -13.07 8.19 -21.87
CA ILE A 115 -12.25 9.36 -21.56
C ILE A 115 -12.04 9.51 -20.06
N ILE A 116 -13.10 9.29 -19.27
CA ILE A 116 -13.04 9.31 -17.81
C ILE A 116 -12.11 8.19 -17.30
N ALA A 117 -12.21 6.96 -17.82
CA ALA A 117 -11.33 5.85 -17.45
C ALA A 117 -9.85 6.20 -17.69
N ILE A 118 -9.52 6.72 -18.87
CA ILE A 118 -8.16 7.15 -19.22
C ILE A 118 -7.68 8.25 -18.28
N PHE A 119 -8.54 9.23 -17.97
CA PHE A 119 -8.21 10.32 -17.06
C PHE A 119 -7.91 9.83 -15.63
N TYR A 120 -8.72 8.89 -15.12
CA TYR A 120 -8.50 8.26 -13.82
C TYR A 120 -7.16 7.51 -13.75
N VAL A 121 -6.83 6.72 -14.79
CA VAL A 121 -5.55 6.01 -14.87
C VAL A 121 -4.39 7.01 -14.99
N ALA A 122 -4.52 8.04 -15.82
CA ALA A 122 -3.48 9.06 -15.99
C ALA A 122 -3.19 9.80 -14.68
N ILE A 123 -4.22 10.21 -13.93
CA ILE A 123 -4.06 10.82 -12.60
C ILE A 123 -3.39 9.84 -11.64
N GLY A 124 -3.84 8.58 -11.59
CA GLY A 124 -3.26 7.57 -10.71
C GLY A 124 -1.77 7.39 -10.97
N VAL A 125 -1.37 7.18 -12.23
CA VAL A 125 0.03 7.05 -12.64
C VAL A 125 0.82 8.31 -12.31
N PHE A 126 0.25 9.49 -12.55
CA PHE A 126 0.90 10.76 -12.26
C PHE A 126 1.17 10.95 -10.75
N VAL A 127 0.19 10.69 -9.88
CA VAL A 127 0.33 10.81 -8.42
C VAL A 127 1.38 9.82 -7.88
N THR A 128 1.35 8.58 -8.35
CA THR A 128 2.35 7.57 -7.97
C THR A 128 3.74 7.93 -8.48
N LEU A 129 3.84 8.50 -9.69
CA LEU A 129 5.12 8.96 -10.23
C LEU A 129 5.68 10.15 -9.44
N LEU A 130 4.84 11.15 -9.09
CA LEU A 130 5.27 12.31 -8.30
C LEU A 130 5.83 11.90 -6.95
N THR A 131 5.14 11.00 -6.24
CA THR A 131 5.56 10.52 -4.93
C THR A 131 6.87 9.73 -4.99
N LEU A 132 7.08 8.94 -6.05
CA LEU A 132 8.32 8.21 -6.30
C LEU A 132 9.49 9.16 -6.65
N VAL A 133 9.24 10.20 -7.44
CA VAL A 133 10.27 11.20 -7.77
C VAL A 133 10.67 11.99 -6.53
N GLN A 134 9.72 12.38 -5.69
CA GLN A 134 9.98 13.06 -4.43
C GLN A 134 10.81 12.21 -3.47
N SER A 135 10.47 10.92 -3.31
CA SER A 135 11.23 10.03 -2.44
C SER A 135 12.66 9.80 -2.96
N LEU A 136 12.82 9.65 -4.28
CA LEU A 136 14.13 9.51 -4.91
C LEU A 136 15.00 10.77 -4.68
N MET A 137 14.44 11.97 -4.83
CA MET A 137 15.17 13.21 -4.57
C MET A 137 15.63 13.33 -3.11
N THR A 138 14.80 12.87 -2.16
CA THR A 138 15.19 12.86 -0.75
C THR A 138 16.32 11.88 -0.46
N ASP A 139 16.32 10.70 -1.07
CA ASP A 139 17.38 9.70 -0.90
C ASP A 139 18.72 10.15 -1.52
N ILE A 140 18.68 10.78 -2.69
CA ILE A 140 19.88 11.35 -3.35
C ILE A 140 20.47 12.48 -2.49
N SER A 141 19.62 13.37 -1.97
CA SER A 141 20.05 14.50 -1.12
C SER A 141 20.64 14.00 0.21
N ALA A 142 20.06 12.96 0.79
CA ALA A 142 20.58 12.32 1.99
C ALA A 142 21.98 11.74 1.76
N LYS A 143 22.18 10.98 0.68
CA LYS A 143 23.50 10.43 0.32
C LYS A 143 24.55 11.51 0.02
N GLY A 144 24.16 12.59 -0.67
CA GLY A 144 25.05 13.72 -0.97
C GLY A 144 25.51 14.49 0.27
N THR A 145 24.67 14.55 1.32
CA THR A 145 25.01 15.20 2.59
C THR A 145 25.93 14.32 3.44
N THR A 146 25.74 13.00 3.45
CA THR A 146 26.66 12.07 4.11
C THR A 146 28.07 12.17 3.53
N SER A 147 28.22 12.24 2.21
CA SER A 147 29.55 12.33 1.58
C SER A 147 30.28 13.66 1.82
N ARG A 148 29.56 14.75 2.13
CA ARG A 148 30.14 16.06 2.45
C ARG A 148 30.56 16.23 3.92
N ASN A 149 30.08 15.37 4.83
CA ASN A 149 30.44 15.42 6.27
C ASN A 149 31.64 14.50 6.62
N ILE A 150 32.29 13.89 5.62
CA ILE A 150 33.45 12.99 5.80
C ILE A 150 34.75 13.58 5.21
N CYS A 151 34.71 14.83 4.73
CA CYS A 151 35.87 15.65 4.37
C CYS A 151 35.92 16.87 5.30
#